data_AF-A0A6L7ITY9-F1
#
_entry.id   AF-A0A6L7ITY9-F1
#
_cell.length_a   1.000
_cell.length_b   1.000
_cell.length_c   1.000
_cell.angle_alpha   90.00
_cell.angle_beta   90.00
_cell.angle_gamma   90.00
#
_symmetry.space_group_name_H-M   'P 1'
#
loop_
_entity.id
_entity.type
_entity.pdbx_description
1 polymer ?
#
loop_
_entity_poly.entity_id
_entity_poly.type
_entity_poly.pdbx_seq_one_letter_code
_entity_poly.pdbx_strand_id
1 'polypeptide(L)'
;MLPFVPAFVPNLLQAAPFALAFALLCAKPLRLHPGPFYLAWAVACALVAWFDPVFASPVLDAAVQLVTSAYTGVCLYFIVMFAGALDRTPWVKRLLSVRSELSVIGGIVIAAHLVRVVGFLALSLTPMWERVWGQPAASVMFAAAVIVGVPLTLTFLVPWITSFKVVRKRLSAKAWKRTQLLAYPFVILMAAQGFLLAVGHALYGYPYDGLALTAAFATDPAGWLASFAGQVATAWLYLALGVGYVVLRLRKRARDRARRAAALVG
;
A
#
# COMPACT_ATOMS: atom_id res chain seq x y z
N MET A 1 11.95 9.27 -1.12
CA MET A 1 11.14 9.27 -2.37
C MET A 1 11.40 10.58 -3.10
N LEU A 2 10.92 10.74 -4.35
CA LEU A 2 11.47 11.67 -5.36
C LEU A 2 12.19 12.91 -4.76
N PRO A 3 13.52 13.04 -4.93
CA PRO A 3 14.33 13.98 -4.14
C PRO A 3 14.02 15.46 -4.41
N PHE A 4 13.30 15.73 -5.49
CA PHE A 4 12.87 17.06 -5.92
C PHE A 4 11.43 17.40 -5.51
N VAL A 5 10.71 16.48 -4.84
CA VAL A 5 9.36 16.72 -4.32
C VAL A 5 9.46 17.11 -2.84
N PRO A 6 8.74 18.14 -2.36
CA PRO A 6 8.79 18.53 -0.96
C PRO A 6 8.42 17.39 -0.01
N ALA A 7 9.14 17.27 1.10
CA ALA A 7 8.97 16.17 2.08
C ALA A 7 7.57 16.11 2.71
N PHE A 8 6.83 17.22 2.72
CA PHE A 8 5.46 17.25 3.21
C PHE A 8 4.46 16.55 2.27
N VAL A 9 4.84 16.25 1.02
CA VAL A 9 3.98 15.55 0.07
C VAL A 9 4.05 14.03 0.36
N PRO A 10 2.93 13.38 0.73
CA PRO A 10 2.90 11.97 1.06
C PRO A 10 3.52 11.09 -0.04
N ASN A 11 4.33 10.12 0.36
CA ASN A 11 4.98 9.25 -0.60
C ASN A 11 3.98 8.44 -1.46
N LEU A 12 2.83 8.09 -0.89
CA LEU A 12 1.79 7.44 -1.67
C LEU A 12 1.29 8.31 -2.84
N LEU A 13 1.24 9.64 -2.68
CA LEU A 13 0.82 10.55 -3.75
C LEU A 13 1.86 10.70 -4.86
N GLN A 14 3.15 10.75 -4.53
CA GLN A 14 4.18 10.86 -5.58
C GLN A 14 4.36 9.53 -6.35
N ALA A 15 4.03 8.37 -5.74
CA ALA A 15 4.00 7.07 -6.44
C ALA A 15 2.75 6.85 -7.32
N ALA A 16 1.63 7.50 -6.98
CA ALA A 16 0.35 7.27 -7.65
C ALA A 16 0.34 7.57 -9.16
N PRO A 17 0.93 8.67 -9.67
CA PRO A 17 1.01 8.94 -11.11
C PRO A 17 1.70 7.82 -11.88
N PHE A 18 2.82 7.32 -11.35
CA PHE A 18 3.55 6.20 -11.95
C PHE A 18 2.71 4.93 -11.95
N ALA A 19 2.11 4.55 -10.82
CA ALA A 19 1.28 3.35 -10.73
C ALA A 19 0.06 3.40 -11.66
N LEU A 20 -0.60 4.56 -11.78
CA LEU A 20 -1.73 4.76 -12.70
C LEU A 20 -1.29 4.71 -14.16
N ALA A 21 -0.20 5.40 -14.51
CA ALA A 21 0.36 5.39 -15.86
C ALA A 21 0.75 3.96 -16.26
N PHE A 22 1.48 3.23 -15.41
CA PHE A 22 1.81 1.83 -15.62
C PHE A 22 0.55 0.97 -15.82
N ALA A 23 -0.42 1.06 -14.90
CA ALA A 23 -1.64 0.25 -14.96
C ALA A 23 -2.46 0.48 -16.23
N LEU A 24 -2.50 1.72 -16.74
CA LEU A 24 -3.23 2.07 -17.95
C LEU A 24 -2.43 1.76 -19.21
N LEU A 25 -1.21 2.29 -19.33
CA LEU A 25 -0.39 2.17 -20.54
C LEU A 25 0.02 0.72 -20.80
N CYS A 26 0.43 0.00 -19.75
CA CYS A 26 0.85 -1.40 -19.88
C CYS A 26 -0.31 -2.40 -19.87
N ALA A 27 -1.58 -1.99 -19.80
CA ALA A 27 -2.71 -2.92 -19.69
C ALA A 27 -2.75 -3.98 -20.82
N LYS A 28 -2.59 -3.56 -22.09
CA LYS A 28 -2.60 -4.49 -23.22
C LYS A 28 -1.42 -5.48 -23.19
N PRO A 29 -0.15 -5.03 -23.11
CA PRO A 29 0.98 -5.96 -23.07
C PRO A 29 0.97 -6.83 -21.82
N LEU A 30 0.59 -6.28 -20.65
CA LEU A 30 0.50 -7.03 -19.40
C LEU A 30 -0.52 -8.16 -19.48
N ARG A 31 -1.66 -7.93 -20.15
CA ARG A 31 -2.69 -8.97 -20.35
C ARG A 31 -2.20 -10.11 -21.25
N LEU A 32 -1.46 -9.77 -22.31
CA LEU A 32 -0.98 -10.72 -23.32
C LEU A 32 0.22 -11.53 -22.80
N HIS A 33 1.18 -10.86 -22.17
CA HIS A 33 2.45 -11.45 -21.73
C HIS A 33 2.76 -11.01 -20.29
N PRO A 34 2.04 -11.51 -19.28
CA PRO A 34 2.26 -11.10 -17.89
C PRO A 34 3.60 -11.60 -17.31
N GLY A 35 4.11 -12.73 -17.78
CA GLY A 35 5.32 -13.38 -17.25
C GLY A 35 6.56 -12.48 -17.19
N PRO A 36 6.95 -11.83 -18.32
CA PRO A 36 8.07 -10.89 -18.33
C PRO A 36 7.93 -9.74 -17.33
N PHE A 37 6.72 -9.19 -17.15
CA PHE A 37 6.47 -8.14 -16.15
C PHE A 37 6.68 -8.68 -14.74
N TYR A 38 6.13 -9.85 -14.42
CA TYR A 38 6.30 -10.45 -13.10
C TYR A 38 7.77 -10.70 -12.78
N LEU A 39 8.52 -11.24 -13.74
CA LEU A 39 9.95 -11.50 -13.57
C LEU A 39 10.74 -10.20 -13.38
N ALA A 40 10.49 -9.18 -14.21
CA ALA A 40 11.21 -7.90 -14.11
C ALA A 40 10.99 -7.23 -12.75
N TRP A 41 9.73 -7.16 -12.28
CA TRP A 41 9.42 -6.60 -10.96
C TRP A 41 9.99 -7.46 -9.83
N ALA A 42 9.94 -8.79 -9.93
CA ALA A 42 10.50 -9.69 -8.92
C ALA A 42 12.02 -9.54 -8.79
N VAL A 43 12.74 -9.48 -9.92
CA VAL A 43 14.20 -9.26 -9.92
C VAL A 43 14.54 -7.90 -9.32
N ALA A 44 13.87 -6.82 -9.75
CA ALA A 44 14.12 -5.49 -9.20
C ALA A 44 13.87 -5.44 -7.69
N CYS A 45 12.75 -5.98 -7.22
CA CYS A 45 12.43 -6.02 -5.80
C CYS A 45 13.37 -6.92 -4.99
N ALA A 46 13.79 -8.06 -5.54
CA ALA A 46 14.76 -8.94 -4.89
C ALA A 46 16.15 -8.29 -4.79
N LEU A 47 16.59 -7.59 -5.83
CA LEU A 47 17.86 -6.87 -5.78
C LEU A 47 17.85 -5.81 -4.67
N VAL A 48 16.79 -5.01 -4.59
CA VAL A 48 16.66 -3.96 -3.56
C VAL A 48 16.49 -4.55 -2.16
N ALA A 49 15.71 -5.62 -1.99
CA ALA A 49 15.45 -6.17 -0.65
C ALA A 49 16.63 -6.93 -0.05
N TRP A 50 17.53 -7.51 -0.85
CA TRP A 50 18.67 -8.30 -0.34
C TRP A 50 20.00 -7.56 -0.38
N PHE A 51 20.23 -6.68 -1.36
CA PHE A 51 21.54 -6.03 -1.54
C PHE A 51 21.55 -4.55 -1.15
N ASP A 52 20.38 -3.93 -0.96
CA ASP A 52 20.21 -2.49 -0.66
C ASP A 52 21.19 -1.60 -1.44
N PRO A 53 21.22 -1.71 -2.79
CA PRO A 53 22.26 -1.08 -3.59
C PRO A 53 22.16 0.45 -3.51
N VAL A 54 23.29 1.09 -3.21
CA VAL A 54 23.42 2.54 -3.25
C VAL A 54 23.79 2.96 -4.67
N PHE A 55 22.86 3.62 -5.36
CA PHE A 55 23.13 4.12 -6.71
C PHE A 55 23.84 5.48 -6.64
N ALA A 56 24.92 5.63 -7.41
CA ALA A 56 25.66 6.89 -7.49
C ALA A 56 24.83 8.04 -8.07
N SER A 57 23.82 7.73 -8.89
CA SER A 57 22.90 8.72 -9.45
C SER A 57 21.63 8.84 -8.59
N PRO A 58 21.36 10.02 -8.00
CA PRO A 58 20.13 10.27 -7.24
C PRO A 58 18.86 10.06 -8.07
N VAL A 59 18.94 10.29 -9.39
CA VAL A 59 17.82 10.06 -10.31
C VAL A 59 17.57 8.57 -10.50
N LEU A 60 18.63 7.77 -10.63
CA LEU A 60 18.51 6.32 -10.75
C LEU A 60 17.99 5.71 -9.44
N ASP A 61 18.50 6.17 -8.30
CA ASP A 61 18.00 5.76 -6.99
C ASP A 61 16.49 6.06 -6.86
N ALA A 62 16.09 7.29 -7.18
CA ALA A 62 14.70 7.70 -7.14
C ALA A 62 13.81 6.85 -8.08
N ALA A 63 14.29 6.52 -9.28
CA ALA A 63 13.57 5.68 -10.24
C ALA A 63 13.42 4.23 -9.74
N VAL A 64 14.48 3.65 -9.16
CA VAL A 64 14.43 2.31 -8.58
C VAL A 64 13.47 2.29 -7.40
N GLN A 65 13.59 3.25 -6.48
CA GLN A 65 12.69 3.40 -5.33
C GLN A 65 11.22 3.59 -5.77
N LEU A 66 10.96 4.34 -6.84
CA LEU A 66 9.62 4.50 -7.38
C LEU A 66 9.01 3.17 -7.87
N VAL A 67 9.82 2.22 -8.33
CA VAL A 67 9.35 0.89 -8.73
C VAL A 67 9.23 -0.04 -7.51
N THR A 68 10.25 -0.11 -6.66
CA THR A 68 10.38 -1.15 -5.63
C THR A 68 9.80 -0.76 -4.27
N SER A 69 9.38 0.49 -4.11
CA SER A 69 8.77 0.97 -2.86
C SER A 69 7.43 0.29 -2.55
N ALA A 70 7.20 0.02 -1.26
CA ALA A 70 5.90 -0.42 -0.76
C ALA A 70 4.76 0.53 -1.15
N TYR A 71 5.00 1.84 -1.29
CA TYR A 71 3.97 2.80 -1.72
C TYR A 71 3.45 2.47 -3.12
N THR A 72 4.32 2.05 -4.04
CA THR A 72 3.90 1.62 -5.39
C THR A 72 3.06 0.35 -5.34
N GLY A 73 3.45 -0.62 -4.52
CA GLY A 73 2.64 -1.82 -4.27
C GLY A 73 1.25 -1.48 -3.71
N VAL A 74 1.19 -0.58 -2.73
CA VAL A 74 -0.07 -0.08 -2.14
C VAL A 74 -0.91 0.68 -3.18
N CYS A 75 -0.31 1.53 -4.01
CA CYS A 75 -1.00 2.22 -5.10
C CYS A 75 -1.64 1.23 -6.07
N LEU A 76 -0.91 0.19 -6.50
CA LEU A 76 -1.44 -0.85 -7.39
C LEU A 76 -2.64 -1.57 -6.75
N TYR A 77 -2.57 -1.87 -5.45
CA TYR A 77 -3.70 -2.45 -4.73
C TYR A 77 -4.89 -1.50 -4.62
N PHE A 78 -4.68 -0.23 -4.31
CA PHE A 78 -5.76 0.75 -4.33
C PHE A 78 -6.41 0.84 -5.71
N ILE A 79 -5.62 0.90 -6.79
CA ILE A 79 -6.14 0.89 -8.18
C ILE A 79 -7.03 -0.33 -8.42
N VAL A 80 -6.56 -1.53 -8.07
CA VAL A 80 -7.29 -2.81 -8.21
C VAL A 80 -8.61 -2.83 -7.43
N MET A 81 -8.62 -2.24 -6.24
CA MET A 81 -9.78 -2.22 -5.34
C MET A 81 -10.79 -1.15 -5.73
N PHE A 82 -10.33 0.08 -6.00
CA PHE A 82 -11.19 1.19 -6.42
C PHE A 82 -11.80 0.95 -7.80
N ALA A 83 -11.09 0.35 -8.76
CA ALA A 83 -11.67 -0.03 -10.05
C ALA A 83 -12.91 -0.96 -9.87
N GLY A 84 -12.93 -1.80 -8.83
CA GLY A 84 -14.07 -2.64 -8.48
C GLY A 84 -15.24 -1.90 -7.81
N ALA A 85 -15.01 -0.69 -7.28
CA ALA A 85 -16.00 0.15 -6.61
C ALA A 85 -16.61 1.22 -7.56
N LEU A 86 -15.89 1.61 -8.60
CA LEU A 86 -16.30 2.64 -9.56
C LEU A 86 -17.25 2.13 -10.66
N ASP A 87 -17.84 3.08 -11.40
CA ASP A 87 -18.70 2.79 -12.55
C ASP A 87 -17.88 2.35 -13.78
N ARG A 88 -18.49 1.55 -14.67
CA ARG A 88 -17.78 0.90 -15.78
C ARG A 88 -17.54 1.83 -16.97
N THR A 89 -16.78 2.90 -16.75
CA THR A 89 -16.21 3.73 -17.81
C THR A 89 -15.18 2.94 -18.64
N PRO A 90 -14.77 3.42 -19.83
CA PRO A 90 -13.76 2.74 -20.64
C PRO A 90 -12.44 2.48 -19.91
N TRP A 91 -11.97 3.45 -19.12
CA TRP A 91 -10.73 3.31 -18.35
C TRP A 91 -10.89 2.33 -17.17
N VAL A 92 -12.03 2.32 -16.48
CA VAL A 92 -12.30 1.33 -15.42
C VAL A 92 -12.36 -0.08 -16.01
N LYS A 93 -13.02 -0.26 -17.16
CA LYS A 93 -13.05 -1.56 -17.87
C LYS A 93 -11.63 -2.02 -18.26
N ARG A 94 -10.78 -1.10 -18.70
CA ARG A 94 -9.36 -1.38 -19.00
C ARG A 94 -8.61 -1.86 -17.77
N LEU A 95 -8.72 -1.17 -16.64
CA LEU A 95 -8.10 -1.60 -15.37
C LEU A 95 -8.64 -2.95 -14.89
N LEU A 96 -9.96 -3.17 -14.96
CA LEU A 96 -10.58 -4.43 -14.59
C LEU A 96 -10.10 -5.62 -15.46
N SER A 97 -9.69 -5.36 -16.71
CA SER A 97 -9.20 -6.40 -17.62
C SER A 97 -7.81 -6.95 -17.27
N VAL A 98 -7.04 -6.22 -16.46
CA VAL A 98 -5.71 -6.60 -15.96
C VAL A 98 -5.65 -6.67 -14.44
N ARG A 99 -6.81 -6.74 -13.79
CA ARG A 99 -6.93 -6.64 -12.33
C ARG A 99 -6.10 -7.70 -11.60
N SER A 100 -6.09 -8.93 -12.10
CA SER A 100 -5.33 -10.02 -11.50
C SER A 100 -3.82 -9.83 -11.72
N GLU A 101 -3.42 -9.37 -12.90
CA GLU A 101 -2.03 -9.11 -13.23
C GLU A 101 -1.44 -7.98 -12.38
N LEU A 102 -2.18 -6.88 -12.19
CA LEU A 102 -1.79 -5.79 -11.30
C LEU A 102 -1.72 -6.24 -9.83
N SER A 103 -2.64 -7.11 -9.39
CA SER A 103 -2.61 -7.70 -8.04
C SER A 103 -1.37 -8.58 -7.82
N VAL A 104 -0.94 -9.35 -8.83
CA VAL A 104 0.28 -10.14 -8.76
C VAL A 104 1.51 -9.24 -8.63
N ILE A 105 1.64 -8.22 -9.47
CA ILE A 105 2.76 -7.26 -9.42
C ILE A 105 2.78 -6.51 -8.09
N GLY A 106 1.65 -5.96 -7.66
CA GLY A 106 1.53 -5.27 -6.37
C GLY A 106 1.97 -6.17 -5.23
N GLY A 107 1.56 -7.45 -5.24
CA GLY A 107 1.97 -8.38 -4.20
C GLY A 107 3.41 -8.85 -4.28
N ILE A 108 4.07 -8.84 -5.44
CA ILE A 108 5.53 -9.05 -5.53
C ILE A 108 6.25 -7.93 -4.76
N VAL A 109 5.86 -6.67 -4.98
CA VAL A 109 6.43 -5.51 -4.28
C VAL A 109 6.18 -5.60 -2.77
N ILE A 110 4.94 -5.91 -2.36
CA ILE A 110 4.59 -6.04 -0.94
C ILE A 110 5.28 -7.24 -0.30
N ALA A 111 5.42 -8.37 -0.98
CA ALA A 111 6.15 -9.52 -0.45
C ALA A 111 7.63 -9.19 -0.20
N ALA A 112 8.28 -8.46 -1.11
CA ALA A 112 9.65 -7.98 -0.90
C ALA A 112 9.74 -6.99 0.27
N HIS A 113 8.74 -6.10 0.42
CA HIS A 113 8.65 -5.22 1.58
C HIS A 113 8.51 -6.01 2.89
N LEU A 114 7.67 -7.04 2.93
CA LEU A 114 7.49 -7.90 4.11
C LEU A 114 8.79 -8.57 4.55
N VAL A 115 9.63 -9.02 3.62
CA VAL A 115 10.96 -9.55 3.94
C VAL A 115 11.83 -8.53 4.68
N ARG A 116 11.79 -7.25 4.28
CA ARG A 116 12.56 -6.18 4.94
C ARG A 116 12.03 -5.82 6.32
N VAL A 117 10.71 -5.90 6.52
CA VAL A 117 10.09 -5.43 7.78
C VAL A 117 9.75 -6.52 8.77
N VAL A 118 9.90 -7.81 8.43
CA VAL A 118 9.60 -8.92 9.35
C VAL A 118 10.41 -8.84 10.65
N GLY A 119 11.63 -8.30 10.60
CA GLY A 119 12.45 -8.07 11.80
C GLY A 119 11.82 -7.08 12.78
N PHE A 120 11.04 -6.09 12.30
CA PHE A 120 10.33 -5.14 13.17
C PHE A 120 9.21 -5.83 13.96
N LEU A 121 8.60 -6.89 13.42
CA LEU A 121 7.64 -7.68 14.18
C LEU A 121 8.30 -8.35 15.38
N ALA A 122 9.48 -8.97 15.18
CA ALA A 122 10.23 -9.55 16.29
C ALA A 122 10.67 -8.48 17.31
N LEU A 123 11.18 -7.35 16.82
CA LEU A 123 11.59 -6.22 17.67
C LEU A 123 10.43 -5.71 18.55
N SER A 124 9.21 -5.67 18.01
CA SER A 124 8.01 -5.19 18.71
C SER A 124 7.62 -6.01 19.94
N LEU A 125 8.17 -7.22 20.08
CA LEU A 125 7.94 -8.12 21.20
C LEU A 125 9.05 -8.03 22.28
N THR A 126 9.97 -7.07 22.15
CA THR A 126 11.11 -6.90 23.06
C THR A 126 11.06 -5.55 23.78
N PRO A 127 11.71 -5.41 24.96
CA PRO A 127 11.85 -4.11 25.63
C PRO A 127 12.58 -3.04 24.79
N MET A 128 13.32 -3.45 23.76
CA MET A 128 13.99 -2.54 22.85
C MET A 128 12.99 -1.71 22.03
N TRP A 129 11.77 -2.21 21.81
CA TRP A 129 10.73 -1.49 21.08
C TRP A 129 10.42 -0.12 21.70
N GLU A 130 10.18 -0.09 23.01
CA GLU A 130 9.89 1.15 23.71
C GLU A 130 11.10 2.09 23.75
N ARG A 131 12.32 1.54 23.80
CA ARG A 131 13.55 2.35 23.75
C ARG A 131 13.76 2.99 22.38
N VAL A 132 13.41 2.29 21.30
CA VAL A 132 13.54 2.80 19.94
C VAL A 132 12.48 3.87 19.65
N TRP A 133 11.23 3.63 20.05
CA TRP A 133 10.08 4.46 19.65
C TRP A 133 9.67 5.53 20.67
N GLY A 134 9.86 5.30 21.97
CA GLY A 134 9.32 6.15 23.05
C GLY A 134 7.79 6.09 23.16
N GLN A 135 7.22 6.45 24.31
CA GLN A 135 5.76 6.51 24.47
C GLN A 135 5.22 7.91 24.15
N PRO A 136 4.04 8.05 23.49
CA PRO A 136 3.09 7.01 23.10
C PRO A 136 3.34 6.36 21.73
N ALA A 137 4.38 6.79 20.98
CA ALA A 137 4.65 6.29 19.63
C ALA A 137 4.84 4.76 19.58
N ALA A 138 5.52 4.18 20.57
CA ALA A 138 5.73 2.74 20.71
C ALA A 138 4.40 1.96 20.74
N SER A 139 3.39 2.47 21.46
CA SER A 139 2.06 1.85 21.54
C SER A 139 1.34 1.88 20.18
N VAL A 140 1.40 3.02 19.48
CA VAL A 140 0.80 3.17 18.13
C VAL A 140 1.51 2.29 17.11
N MET A 141 2.84 2.28 17.14
CA MET A 141 3.67 1.44 16.28
C MET A 141 3.40 -0.04 16.53
N PHE A 142 3.22 -0.45 17.79
CA PHE A 142 2.88 -1.83 18.15
C PHE A 142 1.52 -2.21 17.57
N ALA A 143 0.51 -1.34 17.71
CA ALA A 143 -0.80 -1.55 17.09
C ALA A 143 -0.69 -1.68 15.56
N ALA A 144 0.15 -0.88 14.90
CA ALA A 144 0.40 -0.99 13.47
C ALA A 144 1.11 -2.32 13.12
N ALA A 145 2.18 -2.69 13.83
CA ALA A 145 2.98 -3.88 13.50
C ALA A 145 2.22 -5.19 13.77
N VAL A 146 1.56 -5.28 14.93
CA VAL A 146 0.96 -6.53 15.43
C VAL A 146 -0.52 -6.58 15.17
N ILE A 147 -1.28 -5.62 15.72
CA ILE A 147 -2.76 -5.66 15.71
C ILE A 147 -3.31 -5.49 14.30
N VAL A 148 -2.71 -4.63 13.47
CA VAL A 148 -3.13 -4.43 12.08
C VAL A 148 -2.25 -5.21 11.11
N GLY A 149 -0.93 -5.18 11.27
CA GLY A 149 0.02 -5.78 10.34
C GLY A 149 -0.13 -7.29 10.17
N VAL A 150 -0.39 -8.04 11.24
CA VAL A 150 -0.56 -9.51 11.16
C VAL A 150 -1.86 -9.87 10.41
N PRO A 151 -3.05 -9.38 10.80
CA PRO A 151 -4.27 -9.60 10.02
C PRO A 151 -4.19 -9.09 8.58
N LEU A 152 -3.52 -7.95 8.36
CA LEU A 152 -3.29 -7.41 7.01
C LEU A 152 -2.52 -8.42 6.16
N THR A 153 -1.42 -8.97 6.69
CA THR A 153 -0.59 -9.96 6.00
C THR A 153 -1.38 -11.22 5.66
N LEU A 154 -2.20 -11.72 6.58
CA LEU A 154 -3.04 -12.90 6.34
C LEU A 154 -4.10 -12.65 5.26
N THR A 155 -4.77 -11.50 5.32
CA THR A 155 -5.79 -11.11 4.34
C THR A 155 -5.21 -10.72 2.98
N PHE A 156 -3.91 -10.42 2.92
CA PHE A 156 -3.13 -10.18 1.70
C PHE A 156 -2.68 -11.49 1.03
N LEU A 157 -2.02 -12.39 1.77
CA LEU A 157 -1.34 -13.55 1.19
C LEU A 157 -2.31 -14.48 0.45
N VAL A 158 -3.48 -14.74 1.03
CA VAL A 158 -4.44 -15.69 0.45
C VAL A 158 -5.01 -15.18 -0.90
N PRO A 159 -5.55 -13.95 -1.02
CA PRO A 159 -5.96 -13.39 -2.30
C PRO A 159 -4.81 -13.21 -3.30
N TRP A 160 -3.60 -12.89 -2.83
CA TRP A 160 -2.45 -12.72 -3.71
C TRP A 160 -2.02 -14.05 -4.34
N ILE A 161 -1.82 -15.11 -3.55
CA ILE A 161 -1.49 -16.46 -4.06
C ILE A 161 -2.56 -16.94 -5.04
N THR A 162 -3.84 -16.68 -4.75
CA THR A 162 -4.94 -17.09 -5.64
C THR A 162 -5.12 -16.19 -6.88
N SER A 163 -4.37 -15.09 -6.99
CA SER A 163 -4.32 -14.25 -8.19
C SER A 163 -3.46 -14.86 -9.30
N PHE A 164 -2.54 -15.77 -8.98
CA PHE A 164 -1.74 -16.48 -9.98
C PHE A 164 -2.63 -17.42 -10.80
N LYS A 165 -2.53 -17.35 -12.14
CA LYS A 165 -3.37 -18.15 -13.07
C LYS A 165 -3.27 -19.65 -12.80
N VAL A 166 -2.07 -20.15 -12.46
CA VAL A 166 -1.83 -21.56 -12.14
C VAL A 166 -2.63 -22.00 -10.91
N VAL A 167 -2.68 -21.19 -9.86
CA VAL A 167 -3.46 -21.46 -8.65
C VAL A 167 -4.95 -21.28 -8.92
N ARG A 168 -5.33 -20.19 -9.61
CA ARG A 168 -6.72 -19.87 -9.94
C ARG A 168 -7.44 -20.99 -10.67
N LYS A 169 -6.76 -21.66 -11.61
CA LYS A 169 -7.31 -22.77 -12.40
C LYS A 169 -7.68 -24.00 -11.54
N ARG A 170 -7.05 -24.16 -10.38
CA ARG A 170 -7.31 -25.28 -9.45
C ARG A 170 -8.50 -25.01 -8.51
N LEU A 171 -9.04 -23.78 -8.49
CA LEU A 171 -10.13 -23.39 -7.61
C LEU A 171 -11.48 -23.37 -8.34
N SER A 172 -12.50 -23.96 -7.71
CA SER A 172 -13.89 -23.79 -8.16
C SER A 172 -14.30 -22.32 -8.15
N ALA A 173 -15.25 -21.94 -9.00
CA ALA A 173 -15.74 -20.57 -9.06
C ALA A 173 -16.30 -20.09 -7.71
N LYS A 174 -16.96 -20.98 -6.96
CA LYS A 174 -17.48 -20.71 -5.61
C LYS A 174 -16.35 -20.46 -4.61
N ALA A 175 -15.33 -21.33 -4.58
CA ALA A 175 -14.18 -21.19 -3.69
C ALA A 175 -13.43 -19.88 -3.97
N TRP A 176 -13.15 -19.59 -5.24
CA TRP A 176 -12.48 -18.34 -5.63
C TRP A 176 -13.26 -17.09 -5.20
N LYS A 177 -14.59 -17.05 -5.42
CA LYS A 177 -15.42 -15.93 -4.98
C LYS A 177 -15.36 -15.74 -3.46
N ARG A 178 -15.35 -16.83 -2.70
CA ARG A 178 -15.23 -16.79 -1.22
C ARG A 178 -13.87 -16.26 -0.79
N THR A 179 -12.78 -16.71 -1.41
CA THR A 179 -11.43 -16.20 -1.14
C THR A 179 -11.31 -14.70 -1.40
N GLN A 180 -11.90 -14.22 -2.50
CA GLN A 180 -11.87 -12.79 -2.85
C GLN A 180 -12.67 -11.90 -1.88
N LEU A 181 -13.45 -12.47 -0.94
CA LEU A 181 -14.04 -11.69 0.16
C LEU A 181 -12.98 -11.14 1.12
N LEU A 182 -11.81 -11.77 1.23
CA LEU A 182 -10.69 -11.28 2.04
C LEU A 182 -10.11 -9.96 1.50
N ALA A 183 -10.36 -9.62 0.23
CA ALA A 183 -9.93 -8.35 -0.34
C ALA A 183 -10.58 -7.13 0.34
N TYR A 184 -11.78 -7.28 0.94
CA TYR A 184 -12.44 -6.19 1.66
C TYR A 184 -11.74 -5.84 2.98
N PRO A 185 -11.53 -6.77 3.94
CA PRO A 185 -10.75 -6.46 5.13
C PRO A 185 -9.31 -6.07 4.76
N PHE A 186 -8.70 -6.68 3.74
CA PHE A 186 -7.36 -6.31 3.26
C PHE A 186 -7.22 -4.81 2.97
N VAL A 187 -8.11 -4.20 2.17
CA VAL A 187 -7.97 -2.77 1.82
C VAL A 187 -8.24 -1.84 3.01
N ILE A 188 -9.10 -2.24 3.94
CA ILE A 188 -9.35 -1.46 5.18
C ILE A 188 -8.15 -1.53 6.10
N LEU A 189 -7.61 -2.74 6.30
CA LEU A 189 -6.40 -2.94 7.11
C LEU A 189 -5.19 -2.26 6.47
N MET A 190 -5.07 -2.25 5.14
CA MET A 190 -4.01 -1.53 4.42
C MET A 190 -4.09 -0.01 4.65
N ALA A 191 -5.31 0.55 4.62
CA ALA A 191 -5.53 1.95 4.95
C ALA A 191 -5.20 2.24 6.43
N ALA A 192 -5.68 1.40 7.35
CA ALA A 192 -5.38 1.52 8.78
C ALA A 192 -3.87 1.41 9.07
N GLN A 193 -3.16 0.51 8.38
CA GLN A 193 -1.71 0.33 8.52
C GLN A 193 -0.97 1.61 8.16
N GLY A 194 -1.26 2.19 6.98
CA GLY A 194 -0.63 3.44 6.56
C GLY A 194 -0.95 4.61 7.49
N PHE A 195 -2.19 4.67 7.98
CA PHE A 195 -2.61 5.67 8.97
C PHE A 195 -1.84 5.54 10.29
N LEU A 196 -1.82 4.35 10.90
CA LEU A 196 -1.17 4.14 12.20
C LEU A 196 0.34 4.33 12.12
N LEU A 197 0.98 3.87 11.04
CA LEU A 197 2.41 4.13 10.82
C LEU A 197 2.68 5.63 10.72
N ALA A 198 1.86 6.38 9.98
CA ALA A 198 2.05 7.83 9.89
C ALA A 198 1.82 8.53 11.24
N VAL A 199 0.79 8.15 11.99
CA VAL A 199 0.52 8.71 13.33
C VAL A 199 1.65 8.41 14.31
N GLY A 200 2.14 7.17 14.37
CA GLY A 200 3.22 6.85 15.31
C GLY A 200 4.54 7.54 14.94
N HIS A 201 4.84 7.75 13.64
CA HIS A 201 6.00 8.56 13.24
C HIS A 201 5.80 10.03 13.58
N ALA A 202 4.59 10.57 13.44
CA ALA A 202 4.29 11.93 13.86
C ALA A 202 4.54 12.08 15.36
N LEU A 203 4.09 11.12 16.18
CA LEU A 203 4.25 11.08 17.64
C LEU A 203 5.66 10.72 18.11
N TYR A 204 6.60 10.47 17.20
CA TYR A 204 7.98 10.15 17.54
C TYR A 204 8.64 11.37 18.19
N GLY A 205 9.14 11.19 19.42
CA GLY A 205 9.70 12.29 20.21
C GLY A 205 8.67 13.13 20.97
N TYR A 206 7.42 12.65 21.11
CA TYR A 206 6.46 13.21 22.06
C TYR A 206 6.83 12.81 23.52
N PRO A 207 6.57 13.64 24.54
CA PRO A 207 6.13 15.03 24.43
C PRO A 207 7.21 15.90 23.77
N TYR A 208 6.76 16.84 22.94
CA TYR A 208 7.62 17.71 22.12
C TYR A 208 8.23 18.85 22.97
N ASP A 209 8.82 18.50 24.10
CA ASP A 209 9.33 19.44 25.10
C ASP A 209 10.76 19.07 25.58
N GLY A 210 11.30 17.94 25.10
CA GLY A 210 12.60 17.44 25.50
C GLY A 210 13.78 17.98 24.68
N LEU A 211 14.98 17.79 25.23
CA LEU A 211 16.26 18.13 24.60
C LEU A 211 16.42 17.58 23.18
N ALA A 212 15.86 16.40 22.90
CA ALA A 212 15.92 15.77 21.59
C ALA A 212 15.18 16.59 20.52
N LEU A 213 14.01 17.14 20.85
CA LEU A 213 13.29 18.02 19.94
C LEU A 213 14.04 19.34 19.78
N THR A 214 14.47 19.96 20.88
CA THR A 214 15.21 21.22 20.84
C THR A 214 16.45 21.10 19.96
N ALA A 215 17.18 20.00 20.07
CA ALA A 215 18.32 19.71 19.22
C ALA A 215 17.91 19.53 17.74
N ALA A 216 16.87 18.74 17.46
CA ALA A 216 16.40 18.53 16.09
C ALA A 216 15.88 19.81 15.41
N PHE A 217 15.17 20.66 16.16
CA PHE A 217 14.70 21.96 15.67
C PHE A 217 15.83 22.98 15.52
N ALA A 218 16.85 22.92 16.39
CA ALA A 218 18.00 23.83 16.29
C ALA A 218 18.89 23.51 15.08
N THR A 219 18.95 22.24 14.65
CA THR A 219 19.76 21.82 13.50
C THR A 219 19.03 22.02 12.16
N ASP A 220 17.76 21.63 12.06
CA ASP A 220 16.98 21.75 10.83
C ASP A 220 15.47 21.94 11.13
N PRO A 221 15.05 23.18 11.46
CA PRO A 221 13.65 23.44 11.80
C PRO A 221 12.72 23.23 10.60
N ALA A 222 13.17 23.57 9.39
CA ALA A 222 12.38 23.41 8.18
C ALA A 222 12.18 21.93 7.82
N GLY A 223 13.23 21.12 7.89
CA GLY A 223 13.15 19.68 7.64
C GLY A 223 12.32 18.93 8.68
N TRP A 224 12.42 19.31 9.96
CA TRP A 224 11.55 18.76 11.00
C TRP A 224 10.08 19.07 10.72
N LEU A 225 9.74 20.34 10.46
CA LEU A 225 8.36 20.75 10.16
C LEU A 225 7.81 20.07 8.90
N ALA A 226 8.63 19.97 7.85
CA ALA A 226 8.24 19.30 6.61
C ALA A 226 7.99 17.80 6.83
N SER A 227 8.82 17.14 7.64
CA SER A 227 8.66 15.73 7.99
C SER A 227 7.39 15.49 8.82
N PHE A 228 7.18 16.31 9.86
CA PHE A 228 5.97 16.25 10.69
C PHE A 228 4.71 16.48 9.84
N ALA A 229 4.69 17.54 9.04
CA ALA A 229 3.59 17.82 8.12
C ALA A 229 3.36 16.67 7.11
N GLY A 230 4.43 16.06 6.62
CA GLY A 230 4.37 14.89 5.74
C GLY A 230 3.72 13.67 6.40
N GLN A 231 4.02 13.41 7.67
CA GLN A 231 3.37 12.32 8.42
C GLN A 231 1.88 12.62 8.67
N VAL A 232 1.54 13.85 9.05
CA VAL A 232 0.14 14.27 9.22
C VAL A 232 -0.63 14.14 7.90
N ALA A 233 -0.06 14.63 6.79
CA ALA A 233 -0.66 14.52 5.47
C ALA A 233 -0.83 13.05 5.04
N THR A 234 0.16 12.20 5.34
CA THR A 234 0.11 10.76 5.05
C THR A 234 -1.00 10.07 5.84
N ALA A 235 -1.15 10.39 7.13
CA ALA A 235 -2.23 9.87 7.96
C ALA A 235 -3.61 10.21 7.35
N TRP A 236 -3.85 11.49 7.09
CA TRP A 236 -5.10 11.94 6.48
C TRP A 236 -5.38 11.33 5.12
N LEU A 237 -4.35 11.16 4.28
CA LEU A 237 -4.47 10.52 2.99
C LEU A 237 -4.96 9.06 3.11
N TYR A 238 -4.32 8.26 3.97
CA TYR A 238 -4.73 6.87 4.17
C TYR A 238 -6.14 6.76 4.77
N LEU A 239 -6.49 7.65 5.71
CA LEU A 239 -7.84 7.73 6.25
C LEU A 239 -8.87 8.05 5.16
N ALA A 240 -8.60 9.07 4.33
CA ALA A 240 -9.47 9.48 3.23
C ALA A 240 -9.64 8.36 2.19
N LEU A 241 -8.57 7.63 1.85
CA LEU A 241 -8.64 6.48 0.94
C LEU A 241 -9.46 5.33 1.54
N GLY A 242 -9.26 5.02 2.82
CA GLY A 242 -10.03 3.99 3.53
C GLY A 242 -11.53 4.30 3.56
N VAL A 243 -11.88 5.49 4.07
CA VAL A 243 -13.28 5.97 4.15
C VAL A 243 -13.90 6.08 2.76
N GLY A 244 -13.18 6.70 1.82
CA GLY A 244 -13.63 6.86 0.44
C GLY A 244 -13.94 5.52 -0.24
N TYR A 245 -13.08 4.52 -0.05
CA TYR A 245 -13.33 3.17 -0.56
C TYR A 245 -14.63 2.56 0.01
N VAL A 246 -14.82 2.63 1.33
CA VAL A 246 -16.02 2.11 2.00
C VAL A 246 -17.27 2.78 1.45
N VAL A 247 -17.28 4.11 1.38
CA VAL A 247 -18.42 4.90 0.86
C VAL A 247 -18.74 4.49 -0.57
N LEU A 248 -17.75 4.45 -1.46
CA LEU A 248 -17.94 4.04 -2.85
C LEU A 248 -18.48 2.61 -2.96
N ARG A 249 -17.96 1.69 -2.14
CA ARG A 249 -18.39 0.29 -2.16
C ARG A 249 -19.83 0.12 -1.70
N LEU A 250 -20.22 0.82 -0.63
CA LEU A 250 -21.60 0.80 -0.12
C LEU A 250 -22.58 1.40 -1.15
N ARG A 251 -22.22 2.54 -1.76
CA ARG A 251 -23.00 3.16 -2.84
C ARG A 251 -23.15 2.23 -4.04
N LYS A 252 -22.08 1.57 -4.47
CA LYS A 252 -22.14 0.59 -5.55
C LYS A 252 -23.09 -0.56 -5.21
N ARG A 253 -22.98 -1.12 -4.00
CA ARG A 253 -23.85 -2.20 -3.53
C ARG A 253 -25.32 -1.79 -3.49
N ALA A 254 -25.62 -0.55 -3.08
CA ALA A 254 -26.98 -0.01 -3.10
C ALA A 254 -27.53 0.09 -4.54
N ARG A 255 -26.74 0.66 -5.46
CA ARG A 255 -27.12 0.76 -6.89
C ARG A 255 -27.32 -0.61 -7.55
N ASP A 256 -26.43 -1.57 -7.28
CA ASP A 256 -26.54 -2.93 -7.84
C ASP A 256 -27.78 -3.66 -7.29
N ARG A 257 -28.16 -3.43 -6.03
CA ARG A 257 -29.42 -3.96 -5.46
C ARG A 257 -30.64 -3.34 -6.12
N ALA A 258 -30.67 -2.01 -6.26
CA ALA A 258 -31.77 -1.30 -6.91
C ALA A 258 -31.97 -1.76 -8.36
N ARG A 259 -30.89 -1.93 -9.13
CA ARG A 259 -30.95 -2.44 -10.51
C ARG A 259 -31.51 -3.86 -10.61
N ARG A 260 -31.12 -4.74 -9.68
CA ARG A 260 -31.66 -6.11 -9.64
C ARG A 260 -33.14 -6.13 -9.27
N ALA A 261 -33.56 -5.30 -8.32
CA ALA A 261 -34.97 -5.18 -7.97
C ALA A 261 -35.80 -4.68 -9.17
N ALA A 262 -35.33 -3.66 -9.89
CA ALA A 262 -36.01 -3.16 -11.08
C ALA A 262 -36.11 -4.23 -12.19
N ALA A 263 -35.07 -5.03 -12.40
CA ALA A 263 -35.07 -6.10 -13.40
C ALA A 263 -35.94 -7.33 -13.05
N LEU A 264 -36.49 -7.40 -11.83
CA LEU A 264 -37.44 -8.44 -11.43
C LEU A 264 -38.91 -7.98 -11.55
N VAL A 265 -39.14 -6.68 -11.77
CA VAL A 265 -40.47 -6.05 -11.83
C VAL A 265 -40.87 -5.69 -13.26
N GLY A 266 -39.92 -5.56 -14.18
CA GLY A 266 -40.15 -5.40 -15.62
C GLY A 266 -39.77 -6.65 -16.39
#